data_AF-A0A375YUJ3-F1
#
_entry.id   AF-A0A375YUJ3-F1
#
_cell.length_a   1.000
_cell.length_b   1.000
_cell.length_c   1.000
_cell.angle_alpha   90.00
_cell.angle_beta   90.00
_cell.angle_gamma   90.00
#
_symmetry.space_group_name_H-M   'P 1'
#
loop_
_entity.id
_entity.type
_entity.pdbx_description
1 polymer ?
#
loop_
_entity_poly.entity_id
_entity_poly.type
_entity_poly.pdbx_seq_one_letter_code
_entity_poly.pdbx_strand_id
1 'polypeptide(L)'
;MSDFRSDFPVGRLSQVLVGHVWPSGSNLAILNSASADVGNVAAAYLALQDQLRQARFGPLADQEGVTADDVRAAFERGEEHARTIAEKYETKRAAFQSAHDAASALRAQLTTIADDGHRQIMRIQDGHGSAAEKLDRLVGVVLECQTRANAAAAIYGQDILDAVQKILGAEGIDRSARKLAAEHGVDTGRMFGYPHHDQVREQLTALLSGLSGPT
;
A
#
# COMPACT_ATOMS: atom_id res chain seq x y z
N MET A 1 -21.49 10.59 20.90
CA MET A 1 -20.29 9.78 21.20
C MET A 1 -19.97 9.00 19.95
N SER A 2 -19.01 9.49 19.17
CA SER A 2 -18.67 8.93 17.87
C SER A 2 -17.96 7.59 18.08
N ASP A 3 -18.57 6.51 17.62
CA ASP A 3 -17.95 5.19 17.57
C ASP A 3 -16.61 5.31 16.84
N PHE A 4 -15.50 5.08 17.56
CA PHE A 4 -14.24 4.70 16.95
C PHE A 4 -14.45 3.34 16.31
N ARG A 5 -15.06 3.34 15.11
CA ARG A 5 -15.09 2.16 14.26
C ARG A 5 -13.65 1.93 13.83
N SER A 6 -12.99 1.08 14.61
CA SER A 6 -11.75 0.40 14.33
C SER A 6 -11.58 0.18 12.82
N ASP A 7 -10.47 0.61 12.22
CA ASP A 7 -10.17 0.42 10.78
C ASP A 7 -10.04 -1.07 10.40
N PHE A 8 -10.10 -1.96 11.40
CA PHE A 8 -10.09 -3.39 11.28
C PHE A 8 -11.46 -3.98 10.88
N PRO A 9 -11.50 -5.22 10.36
CA PRO A 9 -12.73 -5.97 10.14
C PRO A 9 -13.57 -6.11 11.42
N VAL A 10 -14.88 -6.27 11.26
CA VAL A 10 -15.79 -6.46 12.39
C VAL A 10 -15.38 -7.69 13.18
N GLY A 11 -15.05 -7.51 14.47
CA GLY A 11 -14.64 -8.59 15.34
C GLY A 11 -13.72 -8.09 16.45
N ARG A 12 -13.98 -8.50 17.69
CA ARG A 12 -13.19 -8.02 18.85
C ARG A 12 -11.73 -8.48 18.81
N LEU A 13 -11.45 -9.55 18.09
CA LEU A 13 -10.11 -10.14 17.98
C LEU A 13 -9.44 -9.82 16.63
N SER A 14 -10.06 -9.06 15.73
CA SER A 14 -9.50 -8.74 14.41
C SER A 14 -8.11 -8.12 14.52
N GLN A 15 -7.91 -7.22 15.50
CA GLN A 15 -6.59 -6.63 15.75
C GLN A 15 -5.53 -7.66 16.15
N VAL A 16 -5.89 -8.70 16.92
CA VAL A 16 -4.97 -9.77 17.32
C VAL A 16 -4.70 -10.73 16.17
N LEU A 17 -5.71 -11.01 15.35
CA LEU A 17 -5.60 -11.98 14.26
C LEU A 17 -4.75 -11.48 13.10
N VAL A 18 -4.88 -10.20 12.73
CA VAL A 18 -4.27 -9.66 11.50
C VAL A 18 -3.64 -8.28 11.67
N GLY A 19 -3.74 -7.67 12.86
CA GLY A 19 -3.46 -6.23 13.00
C GLY A 19 -1.99 -5.84 12.87
N HIS A 20 -1.06 -6.78 13.07
CA HIS A 20 0.38 -6.54 12.94
C HIS A 20 0.83 -6.30 11.49
N VAL A 21 0.01 -6.68 10.49
CA VAL A 21 0.29 -6.48 9.06
C VAL A 21 -0.80 -5.69 8.34
N TRP A 22 -1.75 -5.10 9.07
CA TRP A 22 -2.88 -4.40 8.48
C TRP A 22 -2.49 -3.03 7.89
N PRO A 23 -2.69 -2.79 6.58
CA PRO A 23 -2.52 -1.47 6.00
C PRO A 23 -3.64 -0.55 6.47
N SER A 24 -3.29 0.52 7.18
CA SER A 24 -4.30 1.45 7.68
C SER A 24 -4.97 2.25 6.55
N GLY A 25 -6.17 2.76 6.79
CA GLY A 25 -6.86 3.66 5.86
C GLY A 25 -6.03 4.89 5.48
N SER A 26 -5.18 5.41 6.39
CA SER A 26 -4.27 6.51 6.07
C SER A 26 -3.15 6.09 5.13
N ASN A 27 -2.64 4.85 5.21
CA ASN A 27 -1.65 4.34 4.25
C ASN A 27 -2.23 4.31 2.83
N LEU A 28 -3.47 3.84 2.67
CA LEU A 28 -4.17 3.85 1.38
C LEU A 28 -4.41 5.27 0.87
N ALA A 29 -4.87 6.17 1.74
CA ALA A 29 -5.09 7.56 1.37
C ALA A 29 -3.81 8.24 0.88
N ILE A 30 -2.66 7.99 1.52
CA ILE A 30 -1.36 8.51 1.10
C ILE A 30 -0.99 8.03 -0.31
N LEU A 31 -1.16 6.73 -0.61
CA LEU A 31 -0.85 6.17 -1.93
C LEU A 31 -1.78 6.76 -3.02
N ASN A 32 -3.07 6.90 -2.72
CA ASN A 32 -4.03 7.48 -3.64
C ASN A 32 -3.75 8.97 -3.90
N SER A 33 -3.45 9.75 -2.86
CA SER A 33 -3.08 11.16 -3.01
C SER A 33 -1.78 11.32 -3.81
N ALA A 34 -0.75 10.52 -3.52
CA ALA A 34 0.50 10.56 -4.27
C ALA A 34 0.30 10.21 -5.75
N SER A 35 -0.55 9.22 -6.05
CA SER A 35 -0.95 8.85 -7.42
C SER A 35 -1.61 10.04 -8.14
N ALA A 36 -2.56 10.72 -7.48
CA ALA A 36 -3.24 11.88 -8.02
C ALA A 36 -2.27 13.05 -8.26
N ASP A 37 -1.39 13.35 -7.31
CA ASP A 37 -0.43 14.45 -7.39
C ASP A 37 0.52 14.29 -8.58
N VAL A 38 1.14 13.12 -8.74
CA VAL A 38 2.03 12.88 -9.88
C VAL A 38 1.26 12.78 -11.20
N GLY A 39 0.01 12.33 -11.18
CA GLY A 39 -0.90 12.36 -12.32
C GLY A 39 -1.21 13.78 -12.80
N ASN A 40 -1.46 14.71 -11.86
CA ASN A 40 -1.69 16.11 -12.17
C ASN A 40 -0.46 16.74 -12.84
N VAL A 41 0.74 16.38 -12.39
CA VAL A 41 1.98 16.84 -13.03
C VAL A 41 2.10 16.28 -14.46
N ALA A 42 1.84 15.00 -14.68
CA ALA A 42 1.85 14.42 -16.02
C ALA A 42 0.87 15.14 -16.96
N ALA A 43 -0.37 15.38 -16.51
CA ALA A 43 -1.38 16.10 -17.26
C ALA A 43 -0.97 17.55 -17.60
N ALA A 44 -0.33 18.26 -16.65
CA ALA A 44 0.16 19.61 -16.89
C ALA A 44 1.24 19.65 -17.98
N TYR A 45 2.15 18.68 -18.00
CA TYR A 45 3.18 18.60 -19.04
C TYR A 45 2.62 18.18 -20.41
N LEU A 46 1.59 17.33 -20.46
CA LEU A 46 0.88 17.05 -21.71
C LEU A 46 0.17 18.31 -22.25
N ALA A 47 -0.47 19.08 -21.38
CA ALA A 47 -1.09 20.35 -21.77
C ALA A 47 -0.05 21.36 -22.28
N LEU A 48 1.13 21.43 -21.64
CA LEU A 48 2.24 22.26 -22.12
C LEU A 48 2.74 21.81 -23.50
N GLN A 49 2.87 20.49 -23.72
CA GLN A 49 3.24 19.93 -25.02
C GLN A 49 2.25 20.38 -26.11
N ASP A 50 0.95 20.30 -25.84
CA ASP A 50 -0.09 20.72 -26.79
C ASP A 50 -0.02 22.24 -27.08
N GLN A 51 0.23 23.06 -26.05
CA GLN A 51 0.40 24.51 -26.22
C GLN A 51 1.62 24.86 -27.09
N LEU A 52 2.76 24.21 -26.85
CA LEU A 52 3.98 24.40 -27.64
C LEU A 52 3.77 23.99 -29.09
N ARG A 53 3.11 22.85 -29.30
CA ARG A 53 2.74 22.35 -30.63
C ARG A 53 1.82 23.32 -31.35
N GLN A 54 0.79 23.83 -30.67
CA GLN A 54 -0.12 24.83 -31.23
C GLN A 54 0.62 26.12 -31.61
N ALA A 55 1.57 26.57 -30.79
CA ALA A 55 2.36 27.75 -31.09
C ALA A 55 3.27 27.55 -32.32
N ARG A 56 3.84 26.36 -32.47
CA ARG A 56 4.69 25.98 -33.62
C ARG A 56 3.92 25.93 -34.95
N PHE A 57 2.71 25.38 -34.93
CA PHE A 57 1.88 25.18 -36.12
C PHE A 57 0.78 26.24 -36.33
N GLY A 58 0.69 27.23 -35.46
CA GLY A 58 -0.23 28.36 -35.58
C GLY A 58 0.51 29.66 -35.90
N PRO A 59 0.77 30.54 -34.93
CA PRO A 59 1.36 31.86 -35.17
C PRO A 59 2.71 31.87 -35.89
N LEU A 60 3.49 30.78 -35.77
CA LEU A 60 4.83 30.65 -36.34
C LEU A 60 4.84 29.91 -37.69
N ALA A 61 3.72 29.34 -38.14
CA ALA A 61 3.68 28.48 -39.32
C ALA A 61 4.11 29.21 -40.59
N ASP A 62 3.63 30.44 -40.77
CA ASP A 62 3.90 31.26 -41.95
C ASP A 62 5.09 32.22 -41.75
N GLN A 63 5.80 32.11 -40.61
CA GLN A 63 6.96 32.97 -40.32
C GLN A 63 8.25 32.36 -40.88
N GLU A 64 8.96 33.18 -41.66
CA GLU A 64 10.21 32.81 -42.32
C GLU A 64 11.41 33.57 -41.75
N GLY A 65 12.59 33.00 -41.92
CA GLY A 65 13.86 33.57 -41.49
C GLY A 65 14.43 32.89 -40.24
N VAL A 66 15.73 33.14 -40.01
CA VAL A 66 16.54 32.45 -38.98
C VAL A 66 15.89 32.51 -37.59
N THR A 67 15.35 33.67 -37.20
CA THR A 67 14.67 33.81 -35.90
C THR A 67 13.43 32.92 -35.80
N ALA A 68 12.62 32.83 -36.86
CA ALA A 68 11.43 31.99 -36.87
C ALA A 68 11.80 30.50 -36.84
N ASP A 69 12.83 30.10 -37.57
CA ASP A 69 13.39 28.75 -37.54
C ASP A 69 13.90 28.38 -36.15
N ASP A 70 14.65 29.27 -35.50
CA ASP A 70 15.20 29.06 -34.16
C ASP A 70 14.10 28.91 -33.10
N VAL A 71 13.04 29.73 -33.18
CA VAL A 71 11.89 29.63 -32.27
C VAL A 71 11.12 28.32 -32.50
N ARG A 72 10.90 27.92 -33.76
CA ARG A 72 10.25 26.62 -34.07
C ARG A 72 11.06 25.45 -33.52
N ALA A 73 12.38 25.47 -33.68
CA ALA A 73 13.26 24.44 -33.13
C ALA A 73 13.27 24.46 -31.58
N ALA A 74 13.17 25.63 -30.95
CA ALA A 74 13.05 25.74 -29.50
C ALA A 74 11.74 25.14 -28.97
N PHE A 75 10.62 25.38 -29.66
CA PHE A 75 9.33 24.76 -29.31
C PHE A 75 9.34 23.25 -29.53
N GLU A 76 9.94 22.75 -30.60
CA GLU A 76 10.09 21.31 -30.82
C GLU A 76 10.88 20.64 -29.68
N ARG A 77 12.01 21.21 -29.26
CA ARG A 77 12.76 20.73 -28.08
C ARG A 77 11.92 20.79 -26.81
N GLY A 78 11.11 21.84 -26.66
CA GLY A 78 10.20 21.99 -25.53
C GLY A 78 9.10 20.92 -25.50
N GLU A 79 8.51 20.60 -26.65
CA GLU A 79 7.52 19.53 -26.81
C GLU A 79 8.11 18.17 -26.42
N GLU A 80 9.31 17.86 -26.91
CA GLU A 80 10.01 16.62 -26.58
C GLU A 80 10.35 16.52 -25.09
N HIS A 81 10.81 17.62 -24.50
CA HIS A 81 11.08 17.69 -23.07
C HIS A 81 9.80 17.49 -22.26
N ALA A 82 8.72 18.19 -22.60
CA ALA A 82 7.44 18.09 -21.91
C ALA A 82 6.87 16.66 -21.98
N ARG A 83 6.92 16.04 -23.16
CA ARG A 83 6.53 14.63 -23.36
C ARG A 83 7.34 13.69 -22.46
N THR A 84 8.66 13.85 -22.44
CA THR A 84 9.56 13.02 -21.61
C THR A 84 9.23 13.12 -20.12
N ILE A 85 8.94 14.33 -19.64
CA ILE A 85 8.53 14.52 -18.24
C ILE A 85 7.15 13.91 -17.99
N ALA A 86 6.18 14.10 -18.89
CA ALA A 86 4.85 13.49 -18.77
C ALA A 86 4.92 11.96 -18.68
N GLU A 87 5.67 11.30 -19.57
CA GLU A 87 5.87 9.84 -19.58
C GLU A 87 6.48 9.35 -18.26
N LYS A 88 7.48 10.07 -17.74
CA LYS A 88 8.10 9.77 -16.44
C LYS A 88 7.09 9.86 -15.29
N TYR A 89 6.29 10.92 -15.23
CA TYR A 89 5.31 11.10 -14.16
C TYR A 89 4.13 10.12 -14.27
N GLU A 90 3.74 9.73 -15.48
CA GLU A 90 2.73 8.68 -15.67
C GLU A 90 3.24 7.31 -15.20
N THR A 91 4.52 6.99 -15.40
CA THR A 91 5.14 5.79 -14.84
C THR A 91 5.06 5.77 -13.31
N LYS A 92 5.30 6.93 -12.67
CA LYS A 92 5.15 7.06 -11.21
C LYS A 92 3.70 6.93 -10.76
N ARG A 93 2.76 7.55 -11.46
CA ARG A 93 1.32 7.43 -11.17
C ARG A 93 0.90 5.97 -11.17
N ALA A 94 1.24 5.25 -12.24
CA ALA A 94 0.92 3.83 -12.38
C ALA A 94 1.55 2.99 -11.25
N ALA A 95 2.76 3.34 -10.82
CA ALA A 95 3.41 2.68 -9.69
C ALA A 95 2.68 2.94 -8.36
N PHE A 96 2.32 4.18 -8.04
CA PHE A 96 1.53 4.48 -6.83
C PHE A 96 0.17 3.80 -6.84
N GLN A 97 -0.51 3.76 -8.00
CA GLN A 97 -1.76 3.02 -8.16
C GLN A 97 -1.56 1.52 -7.91
N SER A 98 -0.52 0.91 -8.47
CA SER A 98 -0.20 -0.50 -8.25
C SER A 98 0.05 -0.82 -6.77
N ALA A 99 0.75 0.06 -6.05
CA ALA A 99 0.98 -0.10 -4.61
C ALA A 99 -0.33 0.04 -3.81
N HIS A 100 -1.20 0.99 -4.19
CA HIS A 100 -2.52 1.16 -3.59
C HIS A 100 -3.38 -0.09 -3.78
N ASP A 101 -3.39 -0.66 -4.98
CA ASP A 101 -4.18 -1.85 -5.31
C ASP A 101 -3.67 -3.08 -4.55
N ALA A 102 -2.35 -3.26 -4.44
CA ALA A 102 -1.75 -4.30 -3.62
C ALA A 102 -2.11 -4.17 -2.13
N ALA A 103 -2.04 -2.97 -1.57
CA ALA A 103 -2.44 -2.71 -0.17
C ALA A 103 -3.95 -2.96 0.05
N SER A 104 -4.79 -2.62 -0.93
CA SER A 104 -6.23 -2.87 -0.89
C SER A 104 -6.55 -4.37 -0.96
N ALA A 105 -5.87 -5.10 -1.84
CA ALA A 105 -5.97 -6.55 -1.95
C ALA A 105 -5.52 -7.25 -0.66
N LEU A 106 -4.43 -6.79 -0.04
CA LEU A 106 -4.00 -7.25 1.27
C LEU A 106 -5.10 -7.07 2.32
N ARG A 107 -5.73 -5.89 2.43
CA ARG A 107 -6.86 -5.68 3.36
C ARG A 107 -8.02 -6.64 3.12
N ALA A 108 -8.37 -6.90 1.86
CA ALA A 108 -9.45 -7.84 1.52
C ALA A 108 -9.10 -9.27 1.97
N GLN A 109 -7.86 -9.71 1.76
CA GLN A 109 -7.41 -11.04 2.18
C GLN A 109 -7.30 -11.15 3.70
N LEU A 110 -6.77 -10.13 4.39
CA LEU A 110 -6.73 -10.07 5.86
C LEU A 110 -8.13 -10.06 6.47
N THR A 111 -9.10 -9.40 5.82
CA THR A 111 -10.51 -9.44 6.23
C THR A 111 -11.04 -10.86 6.19
N THR A 112 -10.78 -11.58 5.11
CA THR A 112 -11.18 -13.00 4.98
C THR A 112 -10.54 -13.87 6.06
N ILE A 113 -9.25 -13.68 6.35
CA ILE A 113 -8.53 -14.40 7.41
C ILE A 113 -9.15 -14.09 8.79
N ALA A 114 -9.45 -12.82 9.08
CA ALA A 114 -10.06 -12.42 10.33
C ALA A 114 -11.47 -13.02 10.49
N ASP A 115 -12.29 -13.03 9.43
CA ASP A 115 -13.63 -13.60 9.44
C ASP A 115 -13.60 -15.13 9.68
N ASP A 116 -12.66 -15.83 9.03
CA ASP A 116 -12.42 -17.26 9.26
C ASP A 116 -12.04 -17.53 10.72
N GLY A 117 -11.06 -16.78 11.23
CA GLY A 117 -10.59 -16.89 12.62
C GLY A 117 -11.72 -16.60 13.61
N HIS A 118 -12.54 -15.58 13.35
CA HIS A 118 -13.70 -15.25 14.18
C HIS A 118 -14.71 -16.40 14.24
N ARG A 119 -15.03 -17.02 13.09
CA ARG A 119 -15.91 -18.20 13.05
C ARG A 119 -15.35 -19.37 13.85
N GLN A 120 -14.04 -19.63 13.77
CA GLN A 120 -13.41 -20.71 14.55
C GLN A 120 -13.42 -20.42 16.05
N ILE A 121 -13.13 -19.17 16.45
CA ILE A 121 -13.15 -18.71 17.84
C ILE A 121 -14.54 -18.90 18.45
N MET A 122 -15.59 -18.50 17.74
CA MET A 122 -16.97 -18.67 18.23
C MET A 122 -17.30 -20.15 18.47
N ARG A 123 -16.90 -21.06 17.56
CA ARG A 123 -17.07 -22.51 17.77
C ARG A 123 -16.32 -23.03 19.00
N ILE A 124 -15.13 -22.50 19.30
CA ILE A 124 -14.36 -22.89 20.50
C ILE A 124 -15.04 -22.38 21.77
N GLN A 125 -15.55 -21.15 21.73
CA GLN A 125 -16.25 -20.53 22.86
C GLN A 125 -17.54 -21.28 23.18
N ASP A 126 -18.34 -21.62 22.17
CA ASP A 126 -19.61 -22.35 22.32
C ASP A 126 -19.43 -23.84 22.62
N GLY A 127 -18.26 -24.41 22.30
CA GLY A 127 -17.96 -25.82 22.50
C GLY A 127 -17.76 -26.24 23.96
N HIS A 128 -17.66 -27.55 24.19
CA HIS A 128 -17.34 -28.12 25.50
C HIS A 128 -15.81 -28.12 25.77
N GLY A 129 -15.45 -28.17 27.05
CA GLY A 129 -14.06 -28.21 27.52
C GLY A 129 -13.81 -27.22 28.65
N SER A 130 -12.74 -27.45 29.40
CA SER A 130 -12.26 -26.56 30.45
C SER A 130 -11.79 -25.21 29.86
N ALA A 131 -11.72 -24.18 30.71
CA ALA A 131 -11.22 -22.86 30.31
C ALA A 131 -9.78 -22.94 29.74
N ALA A 132 -8.93 -23.80 30.32
CA ALA A 132 -7.56 -24.01 29.84
C ALA A 132 -7.53 -24.63 28.43
N GLU A 133 -8.32 -25.67 28.18
CA GLU A 133 -8.40 -26.31 26.85
C GLU A 133 -9.01 -25.37 25.79
N LYS A 134 -9.92 -24.48 26.18
CA LYS A 134 -10.43 -23.43 25.28
C LYS A 134 -9.36 -22.41 24.97
N LEU A 135 -8.59 -21.96 25.96
CA LEU A 135 -7.50 -21.00 25.78
C LEU A 135 -6.43 -21.55 24.82
N ASP A 136 -6.00 -22.80 25.01
CA ASP A 136 -4.99 -23.42 24.13
C ASP A 136 -5.47 -23.51 22.68
N ARG A 137 -6.74 -23.86 22.46
CA ARG A 137 -7.35 -23.87 21.12
C ARG A 137 -7.43 -22.48 20.51
N LEU A 138 -7.78 -21.45 21.29
CA LEU A 138 -7.81 -20.06 20.81
C LEU A 138 -6.42 -19.56 20.40
N VAL A 139 -5.37 -19.88 21.18
CA VAL A 139 -3.98 -19.57 20.82
C VAL A 139 -3.63 -20.20 19.48
N GLY A 140 -4.01 -21.46 19.26
CA GLY A 140 -3.84 -22.15 17.98
C GLY A 140 -4.46 -21.40 16.79
N VAL A 141 -5.72 -20.94 16.94
CA VAL A 141 -6.40 -20.16 15.89
C VAL A 141 -5.70 -18.84 15.60
N VAL A 142 -5.25 -18.13 16.63
CA VAL A 142 -4.52 -16.87 16.45
C VAL A 142 -3.21 -17.09 15.69
N LEU A 143 -2.45 -18.12 16.06
CA LEU A 143 -1.19 -18.45 15.37
C LEU A 143 -1.42 -18.81 13.91
N GLU A 144 -2.44 -19.62 13.61
CA GLU A 144 -2.80 -19.95 12.23
C GLU A 144 -3.16 -18.69 11.43
N CYS A 145 -3.98 -17.81 12.00
CA CYS A 145 -4.37 -16.55 11.36
C CYS A 145 -3.16 -15.65 11.11
N GLN A 146 -2.28 -15.48 12.10
CA GLN A 146 -1.08 -14.65 11.97
C GLN A 146 -0.10 -15.23 10.94
N THR A 147 0.07 -16.56 10.87
CA THR A 147 0.87 -17.22 9.82
C THR A 147 0.29 -16.96 8.43
N ARG A 148 -1.02 -17.12 8.24
CA ARG A 148 -1.70 -16.80 6.96
C ARG A 148 -1.58 -15.32 6.60
N ALA A 149 -1.72 -14.44 7.60
CA ALA A 149 -1.60 -13.00 7.44
C ALA A 149 -0.19 -12.60 7.00
N ASN A 150 0.85 -13.19 7.61
CA ASN A 150 2.24 -12.97 7.23
C ASN A 150 2.53 -13.44 5.81
N ALA A 151 2.02 -14.61 5.42
CA ALA A 151 2.16 -15.09 4.04
C ALA A 151 1.51 -14.16 3.03
N ALA A 152 0.29 -13.67 3.31
CA ALA A 152 -0.39 -12.68 2.46
C ALA A 152 0.40 -11.37 2.39
N ALA A 153 0.87 -10.87 3.53
CA ALA A 153 1.62 -9.62 3.59
C ALA A 153 2.97 -9.71 2.87
N ALA A 154 3.63 -10.88 2.86
CA ALA A 154 4.84 -11.10 2.08
C ALA A 154 4.60 -11.00 0.56
N ILE A 155 3.48 -11.54 0.08
CA ILE A 155 3.10 -11.49 -1.35
C ILE A 155 2.85 -10.05 -1.78
N TYR A 156 1.90 -9.36 -1.14
CA TYR A 156 1.57 -7.99 -1.52
C TYR A 156 2.66 -6.98 -1.16
N GLY A 157 3.47 -7.27 -0.14
CA GLY A 157 4.65 -6.48 0.19
C GLY A 157 5.67 -6.50 -0.94
N GLN A 158 5.84 -7.64 -1.63
CA GLN A 158 6.67 -7.73 -2.82
C GLN A 158 6.11 -6.90 -3.98
N ASP A 159 4.79 -6.92 -4.22
CA ASP A 159 4.16 -6.08 -5.25
C ASP A 159 4.37 -4.59 -4.99
N ILE A 160 4.29 -4.17 -3.71
CA ILE A 160 4.59 -2.79 -3.30
C ILE A 160 6.06 -2.45 -3.55
N LEU A 161 6.99 -3.34 -3.23
CA LEU A 161 8.42 -3.13 -3.50
C LEU A 161 8.71 -3.02 -5.00
N ASP A 162 8.03 -3.82 -5.82
CA ASP A 162 8.16 -3.76 -7.28
C ASP A 162 7.61 -2.44 -7.84
N ALA A 163 6.52 -1.92 -7.26
CA ALA A 163 6.04 -0.57 -7.56
C ALA A 163 7.06 0.52 -7.17
N VAL A 164 7.68 0.44 -5.99
CA VAL A 164 8.77 1.35 -5.58
C VAL A 164 9.93 1.27 -6.57
N GLN A 165 10.30 0.07 -7.04
CA GLN A 165 11.37 -0.11 -8.00
C GLN A 165 11.10 0.61 -9.34
N LYS A 166 9.84 0.62 -9.80
CA LYS A 166 9.43 1.37 -11.00
C LYS A 166 9.64 2.88 -10.81
N ILE A 167 9.34 3.42 -9.64
CA ILE A 167 9.58 4.84 -9.32
C ILE A 167 11.07 5.15 -9.34
N LEU A 168 11.89 4.31 -8.69
CA LEU A 168 13.36 4.50 -8.67
C LEU A 168 13.94 4.44 -10.09
N GLY A 169 13.47 3.51 -10.92
CA GLY A 169 13.85 3.42 -12.33
C GLY A 169 13.47 4.67 -13.13
N ALA A 170 12.25 5.19 -12.94
CA ALA A 170 11.80 6.42 -13.58
C ALA A 170 12.60 7.66 -13.14
N GLU A 171 13.17 7.64 -11.93
CA GLU A 171 14.06 8.69 -11.42
C GLU A 171 15.53 8.52 -11.84
N GLY A 172 15.89 7.40 -12.46
CA GLY A 172 17.29 7.07 -12.75
C GLY A 172 18.11 6.77 -11.51
N ILE A 173 17.46 6.37 -10.41
CA ILE A 173 18.13 6.02 -9.16
C ILE A 173 18.55 4.55 -9.23
N ASP A 174 19.86 4.32 -9.33
CA ASP A 174 20.47 2.99 -9.30
C ASP A 174 20.53 2.43 -7.87
N ARG A 175 19.34 2.12 -7.33
CA ARG A 175 19.17 1.51 -6.01
C ARG A 175 18.01 0.52 -6.06
N SER A 176 18.14 -0.58 -5.31
CA SER A 176 17.03 -1.51 -5.15
C SER A 176 16.01 -1.00 -4.12
N ALA A 177 14.73 -1.24 -4.39
CA ALA A 177 13.65 -0.90 -3.45
C ALA A 177 13.85 -1.55 -2.07
N ARG A 178 14.34 -2.80 -2.03
CA ARG A 178 14.64 -3.51 -0.78
C ARG A 178 15.75 -2.85 0.03
N LYS A 179 16.82 -2.39 -0.62
CA LYS A 179 17.90 -1.68 0.06
C LYS A 179 17.41 -0.34 0.62
N LEU A 180 16.62 0.39 -0.18
CA LEU A 180 15.99 1.63 0.27
C LEU A 180 15.09 1.37 1.49
N ALA A 181 14.25 0.35 1.44
CA ALA A 181 13.38 -0.03 2.57
C ALA A 181 14.21 -0.34 3.83
N ALA A 182 15.26 -1.15 3.72
CA ALA A 182 16.13 -1.51 4.84
C ALA A 182 16.82 -0.29 5.47
N GLU A 183 17.29 0.68 4.67
CA GLU A 183 17.88 1.94 5.15
C GLU A 183 16.88 2.80 5.93
N HIS A 184 15.58 2.67 5.62
CA HIS A 184 14.48 3.32 6.33
C HIS A 184 13.85 2.47 7.45
N GLY A 185 14.56 1.41 7.90
CA GLY A 185 14.15 0.59 9.03
C GLY A 185 13.11 -0.49 8.71
N VAL A 186 12.85 -0.74 7.42
CA VAL A 186 11.94 -1.80 6.96
C VAL A 186 12.74 -3.06 6.64
N ASP A 187 12.81 -3.98 7.61
CA ASP A 187 13.41 -5.31 7.41
C ASP A 187 12.44 -6.23 6.65
N THR A 188 12.55 -6.22 5.33
CA THR A 188 11.73 -7.06 4.43
C THR A 188 11.94 -8.57 4.62
N GLY A 189 13.05 -9.01 5.22
CA GLY A 189 13.33 -10.42 5.49
C GLY A 189 12.72 -10.93 6.80
N ARG A 190 12.55 -10.04 7.79
CA ARG A 190 11.92 -10.36 9.09
C ARG A 190 10.49 -9.86 9.23
N MET A 191 10.01 -8.97 8.35
CA MET A 191 8.70 -8.31 8.45
C MET A 191 7.52 -9.28 8.57
N PHE A 192 7.65 -10.48 8.01
CA PHE A 192 6.60 -11.49 7.94
C PHE A 192 6.98 -12.78 8.69
N GLY A 193 7.85 -12.66 9.71
CA GLY A 193 8.37 -13.77 10.50
C GLY A 193 7.29 -14.55 11.27
N TYR A 194 7.64 -15.73 11.79
CA TYR A 194 6.69 -16.58 12.50
C TYR A 194 6.17 -15.93 13.78
N PRO A 195 4.86 -16.04 14.07
CA PRO A 195 4.29 -15.51 15.29
C PRO A 195 4.83 -16.25 16.52
N HIS A 196 5.11 -15.52 17.61
CA HIS A 196 5.67 -16.10 18.83
C HIS A 196 4.57 -16.60 19.77
N HIS A 197 4.53 -17.92 20.00
CA HIS A 197 3.48 -18.60 20.76
C HIS A 197 3.21 -17.98 22.15
N ASP A 198 4.26 -17.75 22.94
CA ASP A 198 4.13 -17.22 24.31
C ASP A 198 3.57 -15.79 24.34
N GLN A 199 4.01 -14.94 23.42
CA GLN A 199 3.51 -13.57 23.29
C GLN A 199 2.02 -13.54 22.92
N VAL A 200 1.59 -14.43 22.01
CA VAL A 200 0.17 -14.58 21.64
C VAL A 200 -0.65 -15.05 22.84
N ARG A 201 -0.14 -16.01 23.61
CA ARG A 201 -0.81 -16.51 24.81
C ARG A 201 -1.00 -15.42 25.86
N GLU A 202 0.02 -14.61 26.13
CA GLU A 202 -0.06 -13.49 27.06
C GLU A 202 -1.08 -12.43 26.61
N GLN A 203 -1.03 -12.02 25.34
CA GLN A 203 -1.97 -11.05 24.75
C GLN A 203 -3.41 -11.53 24.86
N LEU A 204 -3.66 -12.79 24.53
CA LEU A 204 -5.00 -13.38 24.59
C LEU A 204 -5.49 -13.51 26.03
N THR A 205 -4.62 -13.91 26.96
CA THR A 205 -4.94 -14.00 28.39
C THR A 205 -5.33 -12.64 28.97
N ALA A 206 -4.58 -11.59 28.63
CA ALA A 206 -4.90 -10.22 29.03
C ALA A 206 -6.25 -9.74 28.46
N LEU A 207 -6.52 -10.01 27.19
CA LEU A 207 -7.78 -9.64 26.53
C LEU A 207 -8.99 -10.36 27.13
N LEU A 208 -8.87 -11.67 27.40
CA LEU A 208 -9.95 -12.45 28.01
C LEU A 208 -10.19 -12.07 29.48
N SER A 209 -9.13 -11.73 30.22
CA SER A 209 -9.23 -11.28 31.62
C SER A 209 -9.86 -9.88 31.73
N GLY A 210 -9.54 -8.96 30.81
CA GLY A 210 -10.15 -7.64 30.75
C GLY A 210 -11.65 -7.65 30.39
N LEU A 211 -12.16 -8.75 29.83
CA LEU A 211 -13.59 -8.96 29.56
C LEU A 211 -14.36 -9.45 30.79
N SER A 212 -13.68 -9.78 31.89
CA SER A 212 -14.27 -10.42 33.08
C SER A 212 -14.49 -9.47 34.29
N GLY A 213 -14.50 -8.14 34.13
CA GLY A 213 -15.06 -7.26 35.18
C GLY A 213 -15.08 -5.74 34.91
N PRO A 214 -15.82 -4.94 35.70
CA PRO A 214 -16.87 -5.29 36.67
C PRO A 214 -18.29 -5.01 36.12
N THR A 215 -19.27 -5.77 36.61
CA THR A 215 -20.71 -5.42 36.61
C THR A 215 -21.00 -4.20 37.46
#